data_AF-A0A0F6RA74-F1
#
_entry.id   AF-A0A0F6RA74-F1
#
_cell.length_a   1.000
_cell.length_b   1.000
_cell.length_c   1.000
_cell.angle_alpha   90.00
_cell.angle_beta   90.00
_cell.angle_gamma   90.00
#
_symmetry.space_group_name_H-M   'P 1'
#
loop_
_entity.id
_entity.type
_entity.pdbx_description
1 polymer ?
#
loop_
_entity_poly.entity_id
_entity_poly.type
_entity_poly.pdbx_seq_one_letter_code
_entity_poly.pdbx_strand_id
1 'polypeptide(L)'
;MIWMFILLFSLIFKLNILSIILNFEMIMIFIFISMYNMKSKILMLMLIFLIISEGVVGLVFCMKWAFIYCNLKISSNNLSKL
;
A
#
# COMPACT_ATOMS: atom_id res chain seq x y z
N MET A 1 -8.54 -15.16 -5.19
CA MET A 1 -7.32 -15.60 -5.89
C MET A 1 -7.02 -14.74 -7.11
N ILE A 2 -7.86 -14.77 -8.17
CA ILE A 2 -7.64 -13.97 -9.40
C ILE A 2 -7.53 -12.46 -9.12
N TRP A 3 -8.40 -11.91 -8.25
CA TRP A 3 -8.35 -10.50 -7.87
C TRP A 3 -7.06 -10.08 -7.15
N MET A 4 -6.49 -10.93 -6.29
CA MET A 4 -5.17 -10.65 -5.69
C MET A 4 -4.07 -10.65 -6.75
N PHE A 5 -4.14 -11.56 -7.73
CA PHE A 5 -3.17 -11.60 -8.82
C PHE A 5 -3.20 -10.31 -9.65
N ILE A 6 -4.40 -9.79 -9.94
CA ILE A 6 -4.57 -8.52 -10.66
C ILE A 6 -3.97 -7.35 -9.87
N LEU A 7 -4.21 -7.29 -8.55
CA LEU A 7 -3.66 -6.22 -7.69
C LEU A 7 -2.14 -6.27 -7.59
N LEU A 8 -1.58 -7.48 -7.45
CA LEU A 8 -0.13 -7.69 -7.44
C LEU A 8 0.51 -7.33 -8.79
N PHE A 9 -0.12 -7.72 -9.90
CA PHE A 9 0.35 -7.35 -11.23
C PHE A 9 0.27 -5.83 -11.46
N SER A 10 -0.78 -5.17 -10.95
CA SER A 10 -0.95 -3.73 -11.05
C SER A 10 0.15 -2.93 -10.34
N LEU A 11 0.77 -3.47 -9.27
CA LEU A 11 1.89 -2.79 -8.59
C LEU A 11 3.10 -2.58 -9.50
N ILE A 12 3.36 -3.50 -10.43
CA ILE A 12 4.55 -3.46 -11.30
C ILE A 12 4.54 -2.25 -12.25
N PHE A 13 3.37 -1.81 -12.67
CA PHE A 13 3.22 -0.75 -13.68
C PHE A 13 2.96 0.64 -13.09
N LYS A 14 2.73 0.74 -11.78
CA LYS A 14 2.40 2.01 -11.13
C LYS A 14 3.67 2.79 -10.79
N LEU A 15 3.76 4.01 -11.30
CA LEU A 15 4.88 4.93 -11.04
C LEU A 15 4.57 5.97 -9.96
N ASN A 16 3.30 6.17 -9.59
CA ASN A 16 2.93 7.12 -8.54
C ASN A 16 3.01 6.45 -7.17
N ILE A 17 3.75 7.05 -6.23
CA ILE A 17 3.91 6.53 -4.85
C ILE A 17 2.55 6.37 -4.18
N LEU A 18 1.68 7.37 -4.31
CA LEU A 18 0.33 7.32 -3.75
C LEU A 18 -0.48 6.14 -4.30
N SER A 19 -0.38 5.85 -5.61
CA SER A 19 -1.15 4.76 -6.22
C SER A 19 -0.59 3.38 -5.87
N ILE A 20 0.70 3.30 -5.52
CA ILE A 20 1.35 2.11 -4.97
C ILE A 20 0.83 1.86 -3.55
N ILE A 21 0.83 2.88 -2.67
CA ILE A 21 0.33 2.77 -1.29
C ILE A 21 -1.13 2.34 -1.28
N LEU A 22 -1.97 2.96 -2.11
CA LEU A 22 -3.38 2.58 -2.22
C LEU A 22 -3.57 1.14 -2.71
N ASN A 23 -2.72 0.64 -3.61
CA ASN A 23 -2.78 -0.78 -4.00
C ASN A 23 -2.42 -1.70 -2.84
N PHE A 24 -1.44 -1.32 -2.01
CA PHE A 24 -1.06 -2.07 -0.82
C PHE A 24 -2.22 -2.16 0.17
N GLU A 25 -2.91 -1.06 0.45
CA GLU A 25 -4.10 -1.10 1.32
C GLU A 25 -5.20 -2.00 0.76
N MET A 26 -5.45 -1.94 -0.56
CA MET A 26 -6.45 -2.81 -1.19
C MET A 26 -6.09 -4.30 -1.08
N ILE A 27 -4.82 -4.66 -1.17
CA ILE A 27 -4.35 -6.04 -0.96
C ILE A 27 -4.60 -6.46 0.49
N MET A 28 -4.25 -5.61 1.45
CA MET A 28 -4.43 -5.91 2.88
C MET A 28 -5.91 -6.04 3.28
N ILE A 29 -6.79 -5.20 2.71
CA ILE A 29 -8.24 -5.33 2.90
C ILE A 29 -8.74 -6.66 2.32
N PHE A 30 -8.21 -7.09 1.17
CA PHE A 30 -8.59 -8.38 0.59
C PHE A 30 -8.17 -9.56 1.48
N ILE A 31 -6.99 -9.48 2.09
CA ILE A 31 -6.52 -10.46 3.09
C ILE A 31 -7.43 -10.44 4.32
N PHE A 32 -7.83 -9.26 4.80
CA PHE A 32 -8.76 -9.11 5.92
C PHE A 32 -10.11 -9.78 5.65
N ILE A 33 -10.69 -9.61 4.46
CA ILE A 33 -11.94 -10.28 4.05
C ILE A 33 -11.75 -11.80 4.02
N SER A 34 -10.61 -12.28 3.52
CA SER A 34 -10.31 -13.72 3.53
C SER A 34 -10.19 -14.28 4.96
N MET A 35 -9.61 -13.51 5.88
CA MET A 35 -9.47 -13.89 7.30
C MET A 35 -10.80 -13.86 8.05
N TYR A 36 -11.71 -12.94 7.68
CA TYR A 36 -13.07 -12.89 8.22
C TYR A 36 -13.80 -14.23 8.02
N ASN A 37 -13.64 -14.85 6.84
CA ASN A 37 -14.23 -16.16 6.55
C ASN A 37 -13.68 -17.28 7.45
N MET A 38 -12.43 -17.17 7.91
CA MET A 38 -11.80 -18.13 8.82
C MET A 38 -12.21 -17.94 10.30
N LYS A 39 -13.09 -16.97 10.61
CA LYS A 39 -13.68 -16.70 11.94
C LYS A 39 -12.67 -16.42 13.08
N SER A 40 -11.42 -16.08 12.77
CA SER A 40 -10.40 -15.81 13.78
C SER A 40 -10.46 -14.37 14.31
N LYS A 41 -11.23 -14.16 15.38
CA LYS A 41 -11.53 -12.80 15.93
C LYS A 41 -10.29 -12.01 16.37
N ILE A 42 -9.34 -12.66 17.05
CA ILE A 42 -8.11 -11.98 17.56
C ILE A 42 -7.21 -11.54 16.41
N LEU A 43 -7.02 -12.42 15.43
CA LEU A 43 -6.21 -12.14 14.25
C LEU A 43 -6.79 -10.97 13.45
N MET A 44 -8.11 -10.88 13.30
CA MET A 44 -8.75 -9.75 12.64
C MET A 44 -8.46 -8.41 13.32
N LEU A 45 -8.56 -8.33 14.65
CA LEU A 45 -8.30 -7.08 15.38
C LEU A 45 -6.85 -6.63 15.22
N MET A 46 -5.91 -7.56 15.31
CA MET A 46 -4.49 -7.28 15.07
C MET A 46 -4.23 -6.80 13.64
N LEU A 47 -4.93 -7.36 12.66
CA LEU A 47 -4.78 -7.01 11.25
C LEU A 47 -5.31 -5.60 10.95
N ILE A 48 -6.43 -5.19 11.57
CA ILE A 48 -6.95 -3.82 11.43
C ILE A 48 -5.93 -2.81 11.97
N PHE A 49 -5.37 -3.06 13.16
CA PHE A 49 -4.36 -2.18 13.73
C PHE A 49 -3.16 -2.04 12.79
N LEU A 50 -2.71 -3.16 12.23
CA LEU A 50 -1.58 -3.19 11.30
C LEU A 50 -1.87 -2.40 10.02
N ILE A 51 -3.04 -2.61 9.39
CA ILE A 51 -3.47 -1.87 8.19
C ILE A 51 -3.42 -0.36 8.43
N ILE A 52 -4.02 0.10 9.53
CA ILE A 52 -4.09 1.53 9.84
C ILE A 52 -2.68 2.08 10.10
N SER A 53 -1.87 1.37 10.89
CA SER A 53 -0.52 1.83 11.24
C SER A 53 0.39 1.96 10.02
N GLU A 54 0.34 0.99 9.12
CA GLU A 54 1.13 0.99 7.89
C GLU A 54 0.67 2.07 6.92
N GLY A 55 -0.64 2.22 6.74
CA GLY A 55 -1.24 3.28 5.90
C GLY A 55 -0.80 4.68 6.34
N VAL A 56 -0.79 4.96 7.65
CA VAL A 56 -0.32 6.23 8.20
C VAL A 56 1.16 6.45 7.91
N VAL A 57 2.02 5.45 8.15
CA VAL A 57 3.46 5.54 7.88
C VAL A 57 3.74 5.75 6.40
N GLY A 58 3.03 5.02 5.53
CA GLY A 58 3.13 5.17 4.07
C GLY A 58 2.75 6.56 3.59
N LEU A 59 1.66 7.14 4.12
CA LEU A 59 1.23 8.49 3.79
C LEU A 59 2.22 9.56 4.27
N VAL A 60 2.79 9.43 5.47
CA VAL A 60 3.83 10.34 5.96
C VAL A 60 5.06 10.31 5.04
N PHE A 61 5.46 9.12 4.60
CA PHE A 61 6.57 8.98 3.65
C PHE A 61 6.22 9.63 2.29
N CYS A 62 5.01 9.41 1.80
CA CYS A 62 4.50 10.02 0.57
C CYS A 62 4.53 11.56 0.62
N MET A 63 4.10 12.16 1.74
CA MET A 63 4.16 13.60 1.94
C MET A 63 5.59 14.14 1.97
N LYS A 64 6.50 13.47 2.69
CA LYS A 64 7.92 13.85 2.70
C LYS A 64 8.53 13.80 1.31
N TRP A 65 8.21 12.76 0.54
CA TRP A 65 8.66 12.64 -0.84
C TRP A 65 8.12 13.75 -1.73
N ALA A 66 6.82 14.01 -1.67
CA ALA A 66 6.17 15.07 -2.43
C ALA A 66 6.77 16.45 -2.13
N PHE A 67 7.16 16.69 -0.87
CA PHE A 67 7.81 17.93 -0.45
C PHE A 67 9.22 18.08 -1.02
N ILE A 68 10.03 17.01 -1.05
CA ILE A 68 11.42 17.05 -1.53
C ILE A 68 11.46 17.16 -3.07
N TYR A 69 10.62 16.40 -3.78
CA TYR A 69 10.70 16.26 -5.24
C TYR A 69 9.64 17.05 -6.01
N CYS A 70 8.72 17.74 -5.31
CA CYS A 70 7.54 18.40 -5.88
C CYS A 70 6.71 17.49 -6.82
N ASN A 71 6.86 16.17 -6.67
CA ASN A 71 6.27 15.20 -7.58
C ASN A 71 6.05 13.86 -6.86
N LEU A 72 4.95 13.20 -7.19
CA LEU A 72 4.56 11.90 -6.65
C LEU A 72 5.01 10.73 -7.55
N LYS A 73 5.53 11.04 -8.75
CA LYS A 73 6.08 10.06 -9.69
C LYS A 73 7.49 9.65 -9.27
N ILE A 74 7.70 8.34 -9.18
CA ILE A 74 9.03 7.73 -9.17
C ILE A 74 9.52 7.75 -10.61
N SER A 75 10.54 8.57 -10.87
CA SER A 75 11.30 8.55 -12.11
C SER A 75 12.76 8.26 -11.78
N SER A 76 13.50 7.67 -12.73
CA SER A 76 14.94 7.41 -12.59
C SER A 76 15.73 8.68 -12.22
N ASN A 77 15.29 9.85 -12.71
CA ASN A 77 15.88 11.15 -12.40
C ASN A 77 15.67 11.63 -10.96
N ASN A 78 14.64 11.14 -10.26
CA ASN A 78 14.41 11.45 -8.85
C ASN A 78 15.20 10.51 -7.94
N LEU A 79 15.39 9.25 -8.37
CA LEU A 79 16.19 8.25 -7.65
C LEU A 79 17.69 8.60 -7.59
N SER A 80 18.24 9.25 -8.61
CA SER A 80 19.65 9.67 -8.61
C SER A 80 19.96 10.85 -7.68
N LYS A 81 18.92 11.48 -7.11
CA LYS A 81 19.02 12.59 -6.15
C LYS A 81 18.82 12.15 -4.70
N LEU A 82 18.58 10.86 -4.46
CA LEU A 82 18.65 10.21 -3.14
C LEU A 82 20.07 9.75 -2.85
#